data_AF-A0A6P0TH68-F1
#
_entry.id   AF-A0A6P0TH68-F1
#
_cell.length_a   1.000
_cell.length_b   1.000
_cell.length_c   1.000
_cell.angle_alpha   90.00
_cell.angle_beta   90.00
_cell.angle_gamma   90.00
#
_symmetry.space_group_name_H-M   'P 1'
#
loop_
_entity.id
_entity.type
_entity.pdbx_description
1 polymer ?
#
loop_
_entity_poly.entity_id
_entity_poly.type
_entity_poly.pdbx_seq_one_letter_code
_entity_poly.pdbx_strand_id
1 'polypeptide(L)' 'MDSQKRLIAVDLFAGCGGMSLGFEQAGFDVLASVEIDPVHCAVHQFNFPYGTSICRDISSITGD' A
#
# COMPACT_ATOMS: atom_id res chain seq x y z
N MET A 1 -16.58 -24.60 -1.40
CA MET A 1 -15.33 -23.97 -1.84
C MET A 1 -14.90 -23.04 -0.73
N ASP A 2 -13.82 -23.36 -0.01
CA ASP A 2 -13.20 -22.37 0.87
C ASP A 2 -12.74 -21.21 0.00
N SER A 3 -13.38 -20.05 0.18
CA SER A 3 -12.83 -18.80 -0.30
C SER A 3 -11.56 -18.55 0.51
N GLN A 4 -10.42 -18.96 -0.02
CA GLN A 4 -9.12 -18.71 0.60
C GLN A 4 -8.95 -17.19 0.69
N LYS A 5 -9.08 -16.67 1.92
CA LYS A 5 -8.98 -15.25 2.23
C LYS A 5 -7.58 -14.78 1.85
N ARG A 6 -7.49 -13.77 0.97
CA ARG A 6 -6.22 -13.14 0.60
C ARG A 6 -5.55 -12.59 1.85
N LEU A 7 -4.22 -12.71 1.91
CA LEU A 7 -3.43 -12.14 3.00
C LEU A 7 -3.39 -10.63 2.87
N ILE A 8 -3.35 -9.92 4.00
CA ILE A 8 -3.33 -8.45 4.01
C ILE A 8 -1.87 -7.98 4.10
N ALA A 9 -1.54 -6.95 3.33
CA ALA A 9 -0.25 -6.27 3.39
C ALA A 9 -0.41 -4.77 3.69
N VAL A 10 0.59 -4.22 4.37
CA VAL A 10 0.82 -2.78 4.51
C VAL A 10 2.19 -2.48 3.91
N ASP A 11 2.24 -1.57 2.94
CA ASP A 11 3.45 -1.21 2.21
C ASP A 11 4.07 0.07 2.81
N LEU A 12 5.24 -0.04 3.44
CA LEU A 12 5.93 1.09 4.05
C LEU A 12 7.08 1.54 3.17
N PHE A 13 7.28 2.86 3.04
CA PHE A 13 8.22 3.44 2.07
C PHE A 13 7.84 3.06 0.63
N ALA A 14 6.54 3.14 0.34
CA ALA A 14 5.94 2.51 -0.84
C ALA A 14 6.42 3.12 -2.17
N GLY A 15 6.99 4.32 -2.15
CA GLY A 15 7.37 5.04 -3.36
C GLY A 15 6.21 5.10 -4.35
N CYS A 16 6.49 4.78 -5.61
CA CYS A 16 5.47 4.72 -6.66
C CYS A 16 4.67 3.40 -6.71
N GLY A 17 4.88 2.48 -5.75
CA GLY A 17 4.11 1.23 -5.59
C GLY A 17 4.73 -0.03 -6.20
N GLY A 18 6.06 -0.12 -6.28
CA GLY A 18 6.75 -1.31 -6.79
C GLY A 18 6.54 -2.54 -5.90
N MET A 19 6.57 -2.37 -4.58
CA MET A 19 6.34 -3.45 -3.62
C MET A 19 4.86 -3.85 -3.59
N SER A 20 3.96 -2.86 -3.57
CA SER A 20 2.51 -3.07 -3.73
C SER A 20 2.14 -3.90 -4.96
N LEU A 21 2.74 -3.62 -6.14
CA LEU A 21 2.54 -4.44 -7.34
C LEU A 21 2.95 -5.90 -7.10
N GLY A 22 4.10 -6.12 -6.45
CA GLY A 22 4.59 -7.45 -6.09
C GLY A 22 3.62 -8.20 -5.18
N PHE A 23 3.09 -7.53 -4.15
CA PHE A 23 2.10 -8.11 -3.22
C PHE A 23 0.80 -8.50 -3.93
N GLU A 24 0.26 -7.62 -4.76
CA GLU A 24 -0.94 -7.89 -5.55
C GLU A 24 -0.76 -9.11 -6.45
N GLN A 25 0.38 -9.20 -7.14
CA GLN A 25 0.73 -10.36 -7.97
C GLN A 25 0.91 -11.65 -7.14
N ALA A 26 1.36 -11.55 -5.89
CA ALA A 26 1.49 -12.68 -4.97
C ALA A 26 0.17 -13.08 -4.31
N GLY A 27 -0.93 -12.35 -4.56
CA GLY A 27 -2.26 -12.67 -4.05
C GLY A 27 -2.62 -12.01 -2.73
N PHE A 28 -1.93 -10.92 -2.36
CA PHE A 28 -2.22 -10.13 -1.16
C PHE A 28 -3.15 -8.97 -1.48
N ASP A 29 -3.98 -8.57 -0.52
CA ASP A 29 -4.70 -7.30 -0.54
C ASP A 29 -3.83 -6.22 0.13
N VAL A 30 -3.34 -5.26 -0.65
CA VAL A 30 -2.62 -4.11 -0.10
C VAL A 30 -3.62 -3.05 0.34
N LEU A 31 -3.87 -2.96 1.65
CA LEU A 31 -4.92 -2.07 2.18
C LEU A 31 -4.41 -0.66 2.50
N ALA A 32 -3.14 -0.54 2.85
CA ALA A 32 -2.53 0.74 3.18
C ALA A 32 -1.09 0.80 2.65
N SER A 33 -0.70 1.97 2.16
CA SER A 33 0.67 2.30 1.86
C SER A 33 1.07 3.61 2.54
N VAL A 34 2.33 3.75 2.93
CA VAL A 34 2.87 4.98 3.51
C VAL A 34 4.06 5.44 2.70
N GLU A 35 4.00 6.69 2.26
CA GLU A 35 5.06 7.34 1.52
C GLU A 35 5.15 8.81 1.95
N ILE A 36 6.35 9.35 2.07
CA ILE A 36 6.56 10.73 2.51
C ILE A 36 6.50 11.72 1.34
N ASP A 37 6.88 11.28 0.14
CA ASP A 37 6.88 12.11 -1.06
C ASP A 37 5.48 12.20 -1.69
N PRO A 38 4.95 13.43 -1.91
CA PRO A 38 3.61 13.62 -2.45
C PRO A 38 3.46 13.22 -3.92
N VAL A 39 4.53 13.29 -4.72
CA VAL A 39 4.50 12.86 -6.12
C VAL A 39 4.42 11.34 -6.19
N HIS A 40 5.26 10.65 -5.42
CA HIS A 40 5.22 9.19 -5.32
C HIS A 40 3.87 8.70 -4.80
N CYS A 41 3.33 9.34 -3.76
CA CYS A 41 2.02 8.99 -3.22
C CYS A 41 0.89 9.20 -4.25
N ALA A 42 0.93 10.28 -5.04
CA ALA A 42 -0.05 10.51 -6.10
C ALA A 42 0.01 9.44 -7.20
N VAL A 43 1.23 9.06 -7.61
CA VAL A 43 1.45 7.97 -8.58
C VAL A 43 0.97 6.64 -8.00
N HIS A 44 1.30 6.35 -6.75
CA HIS A 44 0.84 5.16 -6.04
C HIS A 44 -0.69 5.08 -6.02
N GLN A 45 -1.37 6.16 -5.61
CA GLN A 45 -2.83 6.23 -5.56
C GLN A 45 -3.47 6.05 -6.95
N PHE A 46 -2.82 6.58 -7.99
CA PHE A 46 -3.28 6.38 -9.37
C PHE A 46 -3.17 4.90 -9.80
N ASN A 47 -2.06 4.23 -9.47
CA ASN A 47 -1.83 2.82 -9.80
C ASN A 47 -2.70 1.86 -8.98
N PHE A 48 -2.94 2.21 -7.70
CA PHE A 48 -3.62 1.37 -6.70
C PHE A 48 -4.81 2.12 -6.06
N PRO A 49 -5.86 2.47 -6.83
CA PRO A 49 -6.95 3.33 -6.35
C PRO A 49 -7.85 2.70 -5.30
N TYR A 50 -7.70 1.39 -5.05
CA TYR A 50 -8.45 0.62 -4.05
C TYR A 50 -7.80 0.61 -2.66
N GLY A 51 -6.48 0.86 -2.58
CA GLY A 51 -5.74 0.96 -1.32
C GLY A 51 -5.73 2.39 -0.78
N THR A 52 -5.49 2.55 0.53
CA THR A 52 -5.29 3.86 1.14
C THR A 52 -3.83 4.26 1.04
N SER A 53 -3.49 5.27 0.24
CA SER A 53 -2.14 5.84 0.22
C SER A 53 -2.03 6.99 1.23
N ILE A 54 -1.19 6.83 2.24
CA ILE A 54 -0.97 7.81 3.32
C ILE A 54 0.31 8.60 3.01
N CYS A 55 0.13 9.83 2.54
CA CYS A 55 1.23 10.74 2.22
C CYS A 55 1.80 11.43 3.48
N ARG A 56 2.57 10.71 4.30
CA ARG A 56 3.12 11.23 5.57
C ARG A 56 4.45 10.56 5.92
N ASP A 57 5.21 11.22 6.81
CA ASP A 57 6.34 10.58 7.49
C ASP A 57 5.84 9.42 8.36
N ILE A 58 6.34 8.23 8.09
CA ILE A 58 6.00 6.99 8.79
C ILE A 58 6.27 7.07 10.30
N SER A 59 7.28 7.84 10.74
CA SER A 59 7.60 8.02 12.17
C SER A 59 6.49 8.77 12.93
N SER A 60 5.60 9.46 12.21
CA SER A 60 4.44 10.16 12.76
C SER A 60 3.14 9.36 12.75
N ILE A 61 3.19 8.11 12.30
CA ILE A 61 2.03 7.21 12.20
C ILE A 61 2.01 6.23 13.38
N THR A 62 0.82 6.01 13.92
CA THR A 62 0.55 5.05 15.00
C THR A 62 -0.48 4.02 14.53
N GLY A 63 -0.53 2.86 15.19
CA GLY A 63 -1.44 1.76 14.85
C GLY A 63 -2.64 1.62 15.80
N ASP A 64 -2.84 2.60 16.67
CA ASP A 64 -3.89 2.64 17.69
C ASP A 64 -5.18 3.31 17.17
#